data_AF-A0A6P9DK83-F1
#
_entry.id   AF-A0A6P9DK83-F1
#
_cell.length_a   1.000
_cell.length_b   1.000
_cell.length_c   1.000
_cell.angle_alpha   90.00
_cell.angle_beta   90.00
_cell.angle_gamma   90.00
#
_symmetry.space_group_name_H-M   'P 1'
#
loop_
_entity.id
_entity.type
_entity.pdbx_description
1 polymer ?
#
loop_
_entity_poly.entity_id
_entity_poly.type
_entity_poly.pdbx_seq_one_letter_code
_entity_poly.pdbx_strand_id
1 'polypeptide(L)'
;MESDKFICIREKVGEQAQVVIVDLSDPTTPIRRPISAESAIMNPASKVIALKDAGKTLQIFNIEMKSKMKAHTMAEEVIFWKWISVNTVALVTETAVYHWSMEGDSLPQKMFDRHASLAGCQIINYRTDENQKWLLLIGISAQQNRVVGAMQLYSVDRKVSQPIEGHAAAFAEFKVEGNAKPSTLFCFAVRSPAGGKLHIIEVGQPAAGNQPFVKKAVDVFFPPEAQTDFPVAMQVNKLKKQVCILSSPL
;
A
#
# COMPACT_ATOMS: atom_id res chain seq x y z
N MET A 1 10.13 1.93 -0.06
CA MET A 1 10.14 3.23 -0.76
C MET A 1 8.70 3.73 -0.78
N GLU A 2 8.44 4.86 -0.13
CA GLU A 2 7.07 5.35 0.09
C GLU A 2 6.62 6.34 -0.99
N SER A 3 7.57 7.04 -1.61
CA SER A 3 7.38 7.98 -2.72
C SER A 3 8.64 8.03 -3.59
N ASP A 4 8.63 8.91 -4.59
CA ASP A 4 9.77 9.26 -5.44
C ASP A 4 10.73 10.28 -4.78
N LYS A 5 10.55 10.60 -3.50
CA LYS A 5 11.36 11.60 -2.78
C LYS A 5 12.50 11.00 -1.97
N PHE A 6 12.26 9.88 -1.30
CA PHE A 6 13.22 9.32 -0.36
C PHE A 6 13.36 7.81 -0.51
N ILE A 7 14.60 7.33 -0.46
CA ILE A 7 14.92 5.92 -0.20
C ILE A 7 15.42 5.82 1.24
N CYS A 8 14.80 4.94 2.02
CA CYS A 8 15.15 4.68 3.41
C CYS A 8 15.69 3.26 3.52
N ILE A 9 16.89 3.13 4.08
CA ILE A 9 17.62 1.88 4.21
C ILE A 9 17.99 1.72 5.67
N ARG A 10 17.71 0.55 6.25
CA ARG A 10 18.27 0.16 7.55
C ARG A 10 19.52 -0.68 7.28
N GLU A 11 20.62 -0.32 7.91
CA GLU A 11 21.88 -1.05 7.79
C GLU A 11 22.54 -1.21 9.16
N LYS A 12 23.50 -2.12 9.25
CA LYS A 12 24.33 -2.31 10.43
C LYS A 12 25.79 -2.15 9.98
N VAL A 13 26.49 -1.16 10.55
CA VAL A 13 27.91 -0.93 10.28
C VAL A 13 28.69 -1.33 11.53
N GLY A 14 29.44 -2.42 11.43
CA GLY A 14 29.99 -3.10 12.61
C GLY A 14 28.86 -3.57 13.53
N GLU A 15 28.89 -3.12 14.79
CA GLU A 15 27.84 -3.41 15.77
C GLU A 15 26.75 -2.33 15.87
N GLN A 16 26.88 -1.22 15.13
CA GLN A 16 25.96 -0.09 15.24
C GLN A 16 24.84 -0.17 14.18
N ALA A 17 23.59 -0.21 14.64
CA ALA A 17 22.42 -0.06 13.78
C ALA A 17 22.25 1.42 13.37
N GLN A 18 21.98 1.65 12.08
CA GLN A 18 21.68 2.98 11.57
C GLN A 18 20.66 2.98 10.44
N VAL A 19 20.07 4.15 10.23
CA VAL A 19 19.16 4.42 9.11
C VAL A 19 19.87 5.38 8.15
N VAL A 20 19.91 5.00 6.88
CA VAL A 20 20.38 5.82 5.77
C VAL A 20 19.18 6.33 5.00
N ILE A 21 19.17 7.63 4.75
CA ILE A 21 18.11 8.32 4.01
C ILE A 21 18.76 8.98 2.80
N VAL A 22 18.39 8.51 1.62
CA VAL A 22 18.78 9.11 0.35
C VAL A 22 17.64 10.01 -0.09
N ASP A 23 17.89 11.32 -0.11
CA ASP A 23 17.00 12.30 -0.74
C ASP A 23 17.24 12.24 -2.25
N LEU A 24 16.20 11.96 -3.04
CA LEU A 24 16.34 11.80 -4.49
C LEU A 24 16.51 13.13 -5.23
N SER A 25 16.35 14.27 -4.54
CA SER A 25 16.75 15.57 -5.06
C SER A 25 18.26 15.83 -4.95
N ASP A 26 18.94 15.18 -4.00
CA ASP A 26 20.40 15.16 -3.88
C ASP A 26 20.88 13.75 -3.44
N PRO A 27 20.89 12.78 -4.38
CA PRO A 27 21.21 11.39 -4.06
C PRO A 27 22.69 11.18 -3.70
N THR A 28 23.53 12.19 -3.91
CA THR A 28 24.98 12.11 -3.67
C THR A 28 25.36 12.35 -2.21
N THR A 29 24.45 12.90 -1.40
CA THR A 29 24.70 13.26 0.01
C THR A 29 23.77 12.53 0.98
N PRO A 30 23.84 11.19 1.09
CA PRO A 30 22.95 10.42 1.95
C PRO A 30 23.10 10.80 3.44
N ILE A 31 21.97 10.98 4.12
CA ILE A 31 21.92 11.29 5.55
C ILE A 31 21.96 9.98 6.34
N ARG A 32 22.95 9.82 7.22
CA ARG A 32 23.06 8.66 8.12
C ARG A 32 22.71 9.06 9.54
N ARG A 33 21.84 8.31 10.20
CA ARG A 33 21.42 8.54 11.58
C ARG A 33 21.54 7.26 12.40
N PRO A 34 22.18 7.28 13.59
CA PRO A 34 22.32 6.13 14.46
C PRO A 34 20.99 5.82 15.15
N ILE A 35 20.10 5.15 14.42
CA ILE A 35 18.75 4.80 14.84
C ILE A 35 18.64 3.28 14.86
N SER A 36 18.28 2.73 16.02
CA SER A 36 17.95 1.31 16.18
C SER A 36 16.44 1.16 16.13
N ALA A 37 15.92 0.61 15.03
CA ALA A 37 14.49 0.34 14.84
C ALA A 37 14.30 -0.93 14.01
N GLU A 38 13.22 -1.67 14.25
CA GLU A 38 12.83 -2.85 13.47
C GLU A 38 12.30 -2.49 12.07
N SER A 39 11.73 -1.31 11.93
CA SER A 39 11.26 -0.80 10.64
C SER A 39 11.32 0.72 10.61
N ALA A 40 11.54 1.27 9.43
CA ALA A 40 11.63 2.71 9.19
C ALA A 40 11.02 3.05 7.84
N ILE A 41 10.08 3.99 7.81
CA ILE A 41 9.41 4.46 6.58
C ILE A 41 9.37 6.00 6.54
N MET A 42 9.88 6.58 5.45
CA MET A 42 9.88 8.02 5.23
C MET A 42 8.52 8.51 4.79
N ASN A 43 8.15 9.71 5.24
CA ASN A 43 6.96 10.39 4.75
C ASN A 43 7.04 10.61 3.24
N PRO A 44 5.91 10.57 2.51
CA PRO A 44 5.92 10.70 1.06
C PRO A 44 6.45 12.04 0.53
N ALA A 45 6.43 13.12 1.34
CA ALA A 45 6.77 14.46 0.89
C ALA A 45 7.75 15.21 1.81
N SER A 46 7.68 15.01 3.13
CA SER A 46 8.47 15.78 4.10
C SER A 46 9.59 14.95 4.75
N LYS A 47 10.55 15.61 5.41
CA LYS A 47 11.62 14.94 6.18
C LYS A 47 11.12 14.45 7.55
N VAL A 48 10.00 13.75 7.53
CA VAL A 48 9.39 13.06 8.68
C VAL A 48 9.59 11.57 8.48
N ILE A 49 10.00 10.87 9.55
CA ILE A 49 10.21 9.42 9.54
C ILE A 49 9.32 8.75 10.57
N ALA A 50 8.68 7.66 10.18
CA ALA A 50 8.02 6.76 11.12
C ALA A 50 8.98 5.62 11.45
N LEU A 51 9.14 5.32 12.74
CA LEU A 51 9.98 4.24 13.27
C LEU A 51 9.12 3.24 14.05
N LYS A 52 9.36 1.95 13.82
CA LYS A 52 8.83 0.86 14.66
C LYS A 52 10.00 0.33 15.49
N ASP A 53 9.96 0.60 16.78
CA ASP A 53 10.97 0.13 17.73
C ASP A 53 10.66 -1.31 18.18
N ALA A 54 11.65 -1.95 18.79
CA ALA A 54 11.45 -3.21 19.48
C ALA A 54 10.39 -3.05 20.59
N GLY A 55 9.40 -3.94 20.62
CA GLY A 55 8.33 -3.91 21.63
C GLY A 55 7.08 -3.11 21.25
N LYS A 56 6.64 -3.18 19.98
CA LYS A 56 5.33 -2.66 19.50
C LYS A 56 5.15 -1.14 19.61
N THR A 57 6.23 -0.39 19.86
CA THR A 57 6.17 1.07 19.95
C THR A 57 6.46 1.69 18.60
N LEU A 58 5.54 2.55 18.17
CA LEU A 58 5.63 3.33 16.95
C LEU A 58 5.97 4.78 17.31
N GLN A 59 6.86 5.40 16.55
CA GLN A 59 7.24 6.79 16.72
C GLN A 59 7.21 7.53 15.38
N ILE A 60 6.78 8.79 15.39
CA ILE A 60 6.89 9.70 14.26
C ILE A 60 7.86 10.80 14.69
N PHE A 61 8.92 11.00 13.91
CA PHE A 61 10.01 11.89 14.23
C PHE A 61 10.25 12.88 13.08
N ASN A 62 10.44 14.15 13.43
CA ASN A 62 10.84 15.18 12.48
C ASN A 62 12.38 15.24 12.43
N ILE A 63 12.96 14.90 11.28
CA ILE A 63 14.41 14.77 11.12
C ILE A 63 15.10 16.14 11.16
N GLU A 64 14.47 17.16 10.60
CA GLU A 64 15.02 18.52 10.52
C GLU A 64 15.03 19.16 11.89
N MET A 65 13.90 19.10 12.59
CA MET A 65 13.75 19.65 13.93
C MET A 65 14.39 18.78 15.02
N LYS A 66 14.81 17.55 14.68
CA LYS A 66 15.34 16.55 15.61
C LYS A 66 14.40 16.33 16.80
N SER A 67 13.09 16.32 16.55
CA SER A 67 12.07 16.24 17.59
C SER A 67 11.11 15.08 17.33
N LYS A 68 10.70 14.41 18.41
CA LYS A 68 9.64 13.40 18.37
C LYS A 68 8.30 14.12 18.23
N MET A 69 7.58 13.83 17.15
CA MET A 69 6.26 14.40 16.90
C MET A 69 5.20 13.61 17.67
N LYS A 70 5.19 12.28 17.53
CA LYS A 70 4.20 11.39 18.16
C LYS A 70 4.81 10.05 18.53
N ALA A 71 4.22 9.38 19.49
CA ALA A 71 4.52 7.99 19.82
C ALA A 71 3.25 7.25 20.25
N HIS A 72 3.17 5.97 19.95
CA HIS A 72 2.08 5.11 20.38
C HIS A 72 2.55 3.67 20.51
N THR A 73 2.17 2.99 21.60
CA THR A 73 2.45 1.56 21.79
C THR A 73 1.20 0.77 21.45
N MET A 74 1.28 -0.05 20.39
CA MET A 74 0.18 -0.89 19.95
C MET A 74 -0.01 -2.08 20.89
N ALA A 75 -1.27 -2.51 21.08
CA ALA A 75 -1.57 -3.73 21.84
C ALA A 75 -1.08 -4.99 21.09
N GLU A 76 -1.30 -5.03 19.78
CA GLU A 76 -0.88 -6.09 18.87
C GLU A 76 0.35 -5.66 18.06
N GLU A 77 1.10 -6.64 17.58
CA GLU A 77 2.23 -6.35 16.71
C GLU A 77 1.76 -5.82 15.35
N VAL A 78 2.43 -4.77 14.86
CA VAL A 78 2.25 -4.27 13.50
C VAL A 78 3.14 -5.07 12.56
N ILE A 79 2.51 -5.91 11.74
CA ILE A 79 3.15 -6.81 10.80
C ILE A 79 3.44 -6.14 9.44
N PHE A 80 2.69 -5.10 9.10
CA PHE A 80 2.89 -4.29 7.90
C PHE A 80 2.39 -2.87 8.16
N TRP A 81 3.02 -1.90 7.53
CA TRP A 81 2.64 -0.49 7.66
C TRP A 81 3.16 0.32 6.49
N LYS A 82 2.45 1.40 6.18
CA LYS A 82 2.71 2.20 4.99
C LYS A 82 2.17 3.62 5.15
N TRP A 83 2.85 4.62 4.61
CA TRP A 83 2.24 5.93 4.44
C TRP A 83 1.19 5.87 3.31
N ILE A 84 -0.04 6.26 3.63
CA ILE A 84 -1.16 6.30 2.65
C ILE A 84 -1.45 7.71 2.15
N SER A 85 -0.99 8.71 2.90
CA SER A 85 -1.00 10.12 2.51
C SER A 85 0.23 10.82 3.11
N VAL A 86 0.35 12.13 2.86
CA VAL A 86 1.39 12.97 3.48
C VAL A 86 1.24 13.12 4.99
N ASN A 87 0.12 12.72 5.59
CA ASN A 87 -0.14 12.89 7.01
C ASN A 87 -0.69 11.65 7.71
N THR A 88 -0.89 10.52 7.02
CA THR A 88 -1.51 9.33 7.60
C THR A 88 -0.70 8.06 7.30
N VAL A 89 -0.45 7.28 8.34
CA VAL A 89 0.18 5.95 8.29
C VAL A 89 -0.91 4.89 8.48
N ALA A 90 -0.97 3.92 7.58
CA ALA A 90 -1.75 2.71 7.78
C ALA A 90 -0.92 1.68 8.55
N LEU A 91 -1.53 1.05 9.55
CA LEU A 91 -0.94 0.02 10.41
C LEU A 91 -1.77 -1.25 10.26
N VAL A 92 -1.12 -2.36 9.94
CA VAL A 92 -1.75 -3.67 9.79
C VAL A 92 -1.24 -4.59 10.89
N THR A 93 -2.18 -5.10 11.67
CA THR A 93 -1.94 -6.10 12.72
C THR A 93 -2.36 -7.48 12.22
N GLU A 94 -2.28 -8.50 13.07
CA GLU A 94 -2.80 -9.83 12.73
C GLU A 94 -4.31 -9.82 12.49
N THR A 95 -5.05 -8.97 13.21
CA THR A 95 -6.52 -9.01 13.25
C THR A 95 -7.19 -7.83 12.54
N ALA A 96 -6.53 -6.67 12.41
CA ALA A 96 -7.18 -5.45 11.93
C ALA A 96 -6.23 -4.46 11.24
N VAL A 97 -6.82 -3.51 10.52
CA VAL A 97 -6.14 -2.37 9.90
C VAL A 97 -6.55 -1.08 10.60
N TYR A 98 -5.56 -0.22 10.88
CA TYR A 98 -5.71 1.07 11.56
C TYR A 98 -5.12 2.20 10.71
N HIS A 99 -5.66 3.40 10.84
CA HIS A 99 -5.07 4.63 10.32
C HIS A 99 -4.60 5.51 11.48
N TRP A 100 -3.38 6.03 11.37
CA TRP A 100 -2.78 6.91 12.38
C TRP A 100 -2.31 8.19 11.72
N SER A 101 -2.97 9.30 12.04
CA SER A 101 -2.55 10.63 11.56
C SER A 101 -1.32 11.11 12.33
N MET A 102 -0.38 11.73 11.63
CA MET A 102 0.77 12.40 12.23
C MET A 102 0.41 13.75 12.87
N GLU A 103 -0.82 14.23 12.67
CA GLU A 103 -1.32 15.51 13.16
C GLU A 103 -2.02 15.37 14.53
N GLY A 104 -1.86 16.40 15.36
CA GLY A 104 -2.44 16.51 16.69
C GLY A 104 -2.18 15.29 17.59
N ASP A 105 -3.05 15.10 18.58
CA ASP A 105 -2.93 14.00 19.57
C ASP A 105 -3.75 12.76 19.19
N SER A 106 -4.13 12.62 17.92
CA SER A 106 -4.93 11.49 17.44
C SER A 106 -4.22 10.15 17.67
N LEU A 107 -4.94 9.18 18.21
CA LEU A 107 -4.47 7.79 18.35
C LEU A 107 -4.80 6.99 17.08
N PRO A 108 -4.16 5.84 16.85
CA PRO A 108 -4.54 4.95 15.75
C PRO A 108 -6.02 4.57 15.81
N GLN A 109 -6.72 4.78 14.71
CA GLN A 109 -8.15 4.49 14.58
C GLN A 109 -8.35 3.22 13.76
N LYS A 110 -9.13 2.28 14.30
CA LYS A 110 -9.44 1.03 13.60
C LYS A 110 -10.34 1.34 12.40
N MET A 111 -9.95 0.83 11.22
CA MET A 111 -10.71 1.01 9.98
C MET A 111 -11.60 -0.21 9.69
N PHE A 112 -11.03 -1.41 9.75
CA PHE A 112 -11.74 -2.67 9.54
C PHE A 112 -10.97 -3.87 10.10
N ASP A 113 -11.67 -4.97 10.32
CA ASP A 113 -11.11 -6.28 10.68
C ASP A 113 -10.60 -7.01 9.44
N ARG A 114 -9.44 -7.68 9.57
CA ARG A 114 -8.88 -8.51 8.50
C ARG A 114 -9.81 -9.68 8.20
N HIS A 115 -10.12 -9.83 6.92
CA HIS A 115 -10.97 -10.91 6.43
C HIS A 115 -10.24 -12.25 6.54
N ALA A 116 -10.96 -13.33 6.84
CA ALA A 116 -10.38 -14.66 7.04
C ALA A 116 -9.59 -15.19 5.83
N SER A 117 -9.90 -14.74 4.61
CA SER A 117 -9.15 -15.07 3.39
C SER A 117 -7.71 -14.55 3.38
N LEU A 118 -7.36 -13.63 4.29
CA LEU A 118 -6.01 -13.09 4.47
C LEU A 118 -5.29 -13.69 5.70
N ALA A 119 -5.89 -14.68 6.38
CA ALA A 119 -5.25 -15.36 7.49
C ALA A 119 -4.01 -16.12 7.01
N GLY A 120 -2.88 -15.98 7.72
CA GLY A 120 -1.61 -16.59 7.34
C GLY A 120 -0.94 -16.00 6.08
N CYS A 121 -1.54 -15.00 5.42
CA CYS A 121 -0.89 -14.33 4.29
C CYS A 121 0.21 -13.38 4.76
N GLN A 122 1.32 -13.35 4.03
CA GLN A 122 2.30 -12.27 4.11
C GLN A 122 1.68 -11.01 3.49
N ILE A 123 1.52 -9.95 4.28
CA ILE A 123 1.00 -8.68 3.78
C ILE A 123 2.08 -7.97 2.97
N ILE A 124 1.76 -7.65 1.71
CA ILE A 124 2.71 -7.03 0.77
C ILE A 124 2.34 -5.60 0.41
N ASN A 125 1.07 -5.22 0.56
CA ASN A 125 0.66 -3.86 0.24
C ASN A 125 -0.65 -3.46 0.95
N TYR A 126 -0.82 -2.15 1.08
CA TYR A 126 -2.05 -1.51 1.50
C TYR A 126 -2.27 -0.24 0.68
N ARG A 127 -3.47 -0.05 0.14
CA ARG A 127 -3.80 1.10 -0.72
C ARG A 127 -5.15 1.69 -0.38
N THR A 128 -5.33 2.95 -0.74
CA THR A 128 -6.61 3.65 -0.67
C THR A 128 -6.90 4.34 -2.00
N ASP A 129 -8.16 4.64 -2.25
CA ASP A 129 -8.50 5.68 -3.25
C ASP A 129 -8.12 7.08 -2.72
N GLU A 130 -8.30 8.08 -3.57
CA GLU A 130 -7.95 9.47 -3.27
C GLU A 130 -8.74 10.05 -2.09
N ASN A 131 -10.00 9.64 -1.93
CA ASN A 131 -10.88 10.11 -0.84
C ASN A 131 -10.83 9.20 0.40
N GLN A 132 -10.00 8.15 0.38
CA GLN A 132 -9.91 7.14 1.44
C GLN A 132 -11.26 6.52 1.82
N LYS A 133 -12.16 6.37 0.84
CA LYS A 133 -13.46 5.70 0.97
C LYS A 133 -13.41 4.22 0.60
N TRP A 134 -12.39 3.83 -0.15
CA TRP A 134 -12.07 2.47 -0.54
C TRP A 134 -10.69 2.12 -0.03
N LEU A 135 -10.61 1.05 0.76
CA LEU A 135 -9.41 0.57 1.40
C LEU A 135 -9.10 -0.83 0.88
N LEU A 136 -7.84 -1.10 0.56
CA LEU A 136 -7.42 -2.36 -0.01
C LEU A 136 -6.21 -2.92 0.74
N LEU A 137 -6.37 -4.10 1.33
CA LEU A 137 -5.27 -4.88 1.89
C LEU A 137 -4.91 -6.01 0.93
N ILE A 138 -3.61 -6.18 0.64
CA ILE A 138 -3.09 -7.22 -0.27
C ILE A 138 -2.10 -8.09 0.50
N GLY A 139 -2.36 -9.40 0.50
CA GLY A 139 -1.47 -10.42 1.02
C GLY A 139 -1.20 -11.52 0.00
N ILE A 140 -0.11 -12.25 0.19
CA ILE A 140 0.24 -13.42 -0.61
C ILE A 140 0.51 -14.62 0.29
N SER A 141 0.31 -15.81 -0.26
CA SER A 141 0.69 -17.07 0.38
C SER A 141 1.24 -18.05 -0.66
N ALA A 142 2.18 -18.89 -0.26
CA ALA A 142 2.66 -19.98 -1.11
C ALA A 142 1.69 -21.17 -0.99
N GLN A 143 1.09 -21.58 -2.11
CA GLN A 143 0.22 -22.75 -2.17
C GLN A 143 0.58 -23.56 -3.42
N GLN A 144 0.83 -24.87 -3.25
CA GLN A 144 1.10 -25.79 -4.37
C GLN A 144 2.18 -25.25 -5.34
N ASN A 145 3.30 -24.74 -4.81
CA ASN A 145 4.40 -24.13 -5.57
C ASN A 145 4.03 -22.88 -6.40
N ARG A 146 2.91 -22.21 -6.08
CA ARG A 146 2.50 -20.93 -6.67
C ARG A 146 2.30 -19.87 -5.59
N VAL A 147 2.53 -18.61 -5.93
CA VAL A 147 2.07 -17.47 -5.12
C VAL A 147 0.59 -17.21 -5.38
N VAL A 148 -0.23 -17.35 -4.36
CA VAL A 148 -1.66 -16.99 -4.39
C VAL A 148 -1.83 -15.63 -3.75
N GLY A 149 -2.38 -14.68 -4.52
CA GLY A 149 -2.69 -13.35 -4.04
C GLY A 149 -4.12 -13.27 -3.47
N ALA A 150 -4.24 -12.77 -2.25
CA ALA A 150 -5.51 -12.51 -1.59
C ALA A 150 -5.63 -11.01 -1.32
N MET A 151 -6.78 -10.44 -1.64
CA MET A 151 -7.09 -9.04 -1.39
C MET A 151 -8.38 -8.91 -0.60
N GLN A 152 -8.45 -7.89 0.24
CA GLN A 152 -9.68 -7.45 0.91
C GLN A 152 -9.95 -6.01 0.51
N LEU A 153 -10.99 -5.82 -0.30
CA LEU A 153 -11.51 -4.50 -0.67
C LEU A 153 -12.60 -4.11 0.33
N TYR A 154 -12.38 -3.05 1.11
CA TYR A 154 -13.30 -2.55 2.10
C TYR A 154 -13.86 -1.19 1.69
N SER A 155 -15.18 -1.03 1.81
CA SER A 155 -15.88 0.24 1.64
C SER A 155 -16.12 0.89 2.99
N VAL A 156 -15.57 2.08 3.22
CA VAL A 156 -15.74 2.84 4.47
C VAL A 156 -17.19 3.22 4.68
N ASP A 157 -17.86 3.73 3.64
CA ASP A 157 -19.23 4.22 3.76
C ASP A 157 -20.23 3.08 3.97
N ARG A 158 -20.04 1.95 3.28
CA ARG A 158 -20.93 0.78 3.41
C ARG A 158 -20.55 -0.14 4.56
N LYS A 159 -19.35 -0.02 5.13
CA LYS A 159 -18.79 -0.88 6.18
C LYS A 159 -18.81 -2.37 5.83
N VAL A 160 -18.50 -2.69 4.56
CA VAL A 160 -18.45 -4.06 4.06
C VAL A 160 -17.12 -4.36 3.39
N SER A 161 -16.66 -5.59 3.54
CA SER A 161 -15.48 -6.12 2.86
C SER A 161 -15.87 -7.13 1.79
N GLN A 162 -15.11 -7.14 0.70
CA GLN A 162 -15.19 -8.13 -0.35
C GLN A 162 -13.80 -8.79 -0.52
N PRO A 163 -13.69 -10.12 -0.34
CA PRO A 163 -12.49 -10.86 -0.69
C PRO A 163 -12.35 -10.98 -2.21
N ILE A 164 -11.14 -10.82 -2.73
CA ILE A 164 -10.82 -10.88 -4.16
C ILE A 164 -9.48 -11.62 -4.34
N GLU A 165 -9.38 -12.57 -5.28
CA GLU A 165 -8.08 -13.12 -5.67
C GLU A 165 -7.35 -12.10 -6.57
N GLY A 166 -6.16 -11.66 -6.14
CA GLY A 166 -5.33 -10.75 -6.93
C GLY A 166 -3.99 -10.45 -6.28
N HIS A 167 -3.00 -10.15 -7.12
CA HIS A 167 -1.61 -10.02 -6.71
C HIS A 167 -1.16 -8.57 -6.61
N ALA A 168 -1.62 -7.72 -7.53
CA ALA A 168 -1.28 -6.30 -7.55
C ALA A 168 -2.49 -5.47 -7.96
N ALA A 169 -2.63 -4.29 -7.39
CA ALA A 169 -3.77 -3.42 -7.65
C ALA A 169 -3.46 -1.95 -7.44
N ALA A 170 -4.31 -1.09 -7.97
CA ALA A 170 -4.27 0.36 -7.81
C ALA A 170 -5.67 0.97 -7.99
N PHE A 171 -5.89 2.12 -7.38
CA PHE A 171 -7.06 2.96 -7.63
C PHE A 171 -6.73 4.05 -8.64
N ALA A 172 -7.74 4.50 -9.38
CA ALA A 172 -7.62 5.59 -10.33
C ALA A 172 -8.91 6.40 -10.42
N GLU A 173 -8.79 7.71 -10.58
CA GLU A 173 -9.91 8.57 -10.94
C GLU A 173 -9.96 8.69 -12.46
N PHE A 174 -11.11 8.37 -13.06
CA PHE A 174 -11.29 8.39 -14.51
C PHE A 174 -12.62 9.01 -14.90
N LYS A 175 -12.57 10.09 -15.68
CA LYS A 175 -13.77 10.70 -16.26
C LYS A 175 -14.16 9.97 -17.55
N VAL A 176 -15.25 9.21 -17.49
CA VAL A 176 -15.89 8.61 -18.66
C VAL A 176 -16.34 9.72 -19.61
N GLU A 177 -16.22 9.48 -20.92
CA GLU A 177 -16.68 10.42 -21.93
C GLU A 177 -18.17 10.72 -21.76
N GLY A 178 -18.54 12.00 -21.80
CA GLY A 178 -19.91 12.46 -21.55
C GLY A 178 -20.30 12.58 -20.07
N ASN A 179 -19.56 12.01 -19.12
CA ASN A 179 -19.86 12.18 -17.69
C ASN A 179 -19.45 13.56 -17.19
N ALA A 180 -20.15 14.06 -16.16
CA ALA A 180 -19.81 15.33 -15.52
C ALA A 180 -18.66 15.16 -14.51
N LYS A 181 -18.72 14.11 -13.69
CA LYS A 181 -17.78 13.82 -12.61
C LYS A 181 -16.90 12.60 -12.93
N PRO A 182 -15.68 12.50 -12.37
CA PRO A 182 -14.87 11.30 -12.49
C PRO A 182 -15.52 10.11 -11.75
N SER A 183 -15.20 8.92 -12.21
CA SER A 183 -15.49 7.64 -11.57
C SER A 183 -14.25 7.14 -10.85
N THR A 184 -14.43 6.58 -9.65
CA THR A 184 -13.35 5.87 -8.94
C THR A 184 -13.26 4.45 -9.47
N LEU A 185 -12.15 4.15 -10.15
CA LEU A 185 -11.83 2.84 -10.69
C LEU A 185 -10.92 2.07 -9.75
N PHE A 186 -11.19 0.78 -9.62
CA PHE A 186 -10.33 -0.21 -9.00
C PHE A 186 -9.76 -1.13 -10.09
N CYS A 187 -8.44 -1.08 -10.24
CA CYS A 187 -7.69 -1.90 -11.19
C CYS A 187 -6.92 -2.97 -10.42
N PHE A 188 -7.03 -4.24 -10.80
CA PHE A 188 -6.24 -5.31 -10.19
C PHE A 188 -5.84 -6.38 -11.20
N ALA A 189 -4.64 -6.91 -11.01
CA ALA A 189 -4.05 -7.96 -11.82
C ALA A 189 -3.83 -9.22 -10.98
N VAL A 190 -4.09 -10.36 -11.60
CA VAL A 190 -3.99 -11.68 -10.99
C VAL A 190 -3.38 -12.67 -11.98
N ARG A 191 -2.56 -13.60 -11.50
CA ARG A 191 -2.19 -14.80 -12.25
C ARG A 191 -2.78 -16.04 -11.58
N SER A 192 -3.88 -16.52 -12.14
CA SER A 192 -4.58 -17.74 -11.72
C SER A 192 -4.13 -18.95 -12.55
N PRO A 193 -4.56 -20.18 -12.23
CA PRO A 193 -4.37 -21.33 -13.11
C PRO A 193 -5.01 -21.14 -14.50
N ALA A 194 -6.03 -20.28 -14.63
CA ALA A 194 -6.65 -19.92 -15.90
C ALA A 194 -5.86 -18.83 -16.67
N GLY A 195 -4.70 -18.42 -16.17
CA GLY A 195 -3.84 -17.41 -16.77
C GLY A 195 -3.86 -16.05 -16.05
N GLY A 196 -3.15 -15.09 -16.66
CA GLY A 196 -3.06 -13.72 -16.21
C GLY A 196 -4.25 -12.87 -16.65
N LYS A 197 -4.86 -12.13 -15.73
CA LYS A 197 -5.95 -11.19 -16.04
C LYS A 197 -5.70 -9.84 -15.37
N LEU A 198 -6.08 -8.77 -16.06
CA LEU A 198 -6.23 -7.42 -15.53
C LEU A 198 -7.71 -7.05 -15.57
N HIS A 199 -8.26 -6.72 -14.41
CA HIS A 199 -9.61 -6.24 -14.23
C HIS A 199 -9.61 -4.73 -13.93
N ILE A 200 -10.56 -4.01 -14.54
CA ILE A 200 -10.83 -2.60 -14.26
C ILE A 200 -12.32 -2.47 -14.02
N ILE A 201 -12.70 -2.08 -12.80
CA ILE A 201 -14.10 -1.92 -12.39
C ILE A 201 -14.30 -0.55 -11.74
N GLU A 202 -15.49 0.03 -11.86
CA GLU A 202 -15.88 1.15 -11.02
C GLU A 202 -16.34 0.64 -9.65
N VAL A 203 -15.93 1.34 -8.59
CA VAL A 203 -16.31 1.04 -7.22
C VAL A 203 -17.23 2.12 -6.67
N GLY A 204 -18.26 1.72 -5.94
CA GLY A 204 -19.27 2.63 -5.40
C GLY A 204 -20.46 2.83 -6.32
N GLN A 205 -21.27 3.83 -6.01
CA GLN A 205 -22.35 4.26 -6.89
C GLN A 205 -21.82 5.36 -7.82
N PRO A 206 -22.08 5.28 -9.13
CA PRO A 206 -21.81 6.38 -10.04
C PRO A 206 -22.47 7.66 -9.53
N ALA A 207 -21.80 8.80 -9.71
CA ALA A 207 -22.38 10.08 -9.33
C ALA A 207 -23.72 10.32 -10.07
N ALA A 208 -24.64 11.06 -9.45
CA ALA A 208 -25.91 11.38 -10.08
C ALA A 208 -25.70 12.05 -11.46
N GLY A 209 -26.33 11.49 -12.49
CA GLY A 209 -26.19 11.92 -13.89
C GLY A 209 -25.00 11.32 -14.65
N ASN A 210 -24.10 10.58 -13.99
CA ASN A 210 -23.04 9.83 -14.68
C ASN A 210 -23.57 8.49 -15.22
N GLN A 211 -23.07 8.09 -16.39
CA GLN A 211 -23.13 6.71 -16.86
C GLN A 211 -22.07 5.86 -16.14
N PRO A 212 -22.38 4.61 -15.74
CA PRO A 212 -21.42 3.74 -15.10
C PRO A 212 -20.29 3.35 -16.06
N PHE A 213 -19.10 3.16 -15.51
CA PHE A 213 -17.97 2.59 -16.25
C PHE A 213 -18.26 1.12 -16.60
N VAL A 214 -18.11 0.77 -17.87
CA VAL A 214 -18.24 -0.62 -18.32
C VAL A 214 -17.00 -1.41 -17.91
N LYS A 215 -17.17 -2.38 -16.99
CA LYS A 215 -16.11 -3.28 -16.53
C LYS A 215 -15.27 -3.81 -17.70
N LYS A 216 -13.95 -3.76 -17.53
CA LYS A 216 -12.98 -4.35 -18.45
C LYS A 216 -12.26 -5.52 -17.79
N ALA A 217 -12.02 -6.55 -18.59
CA ALA A 217 -11.16 -7.67 -18.25
C ALA A 217 -10.29 -7.96 -19.48
N VAL A 218 -8.97 -7.90 -19.32
CA VAL A 218 -8.00 -8.13 -20.41
C VAL A 218 -6.96 -9.14 -19.96
N ASP A 219 -6.43 -9.90 -20.91
CA ASP A 219 -5.37 -10.85 -20.64
C ASP A 219 -4.05 -10.15 -20.30
N VAL A 220 -3.35 -10.68 -19.30
CA VAL A 220 -1.96 -10.34 -19.00
C VAL A 220 -1.10 -11.48 -19.47
N PHE A 221 -0.30 -11.22 -20.51
CA PHE A 221 0.55 -12.23 -21.12
C PHE A 221 1.76 -12.54 -20.21
N PHE A 222 2.01 -13.82 -20.02
CA PHE A 222 3.24 -14.35 -19.40
C PHE A 222 3.88 -15.33 -20.37
N PRO A 223 5.14 -15.11 -20.79
CA PRO A 223 5.78 -16.00 -21.75
C PRO A 223 6.10 -17.38 -21.15
N PRO A 224 6.31 -18.43 -21.97
CA PRO A 224 6.55 -19.80 -21.50
C PRO A 224 7.75 -19.97 -20.56
N GLU A 225 8.76 -19.10 -20.67
CA GLU A 225 9.93 -19.06 -19.78
C GLU A 225 9.64 -18.47 -18.40
N ALA A 226 8.56 -17.68 -18.27
CA ALA A 226 8.15 -17.01 -17.04
C ALA A 226 7.01 -17.78 -16.35
N GLN A 227 7.16 -19.09 -16.12
CA GLN A 227 6.06 -19.94 -15.62
C GLN A 227 5.64 -19.59 -14.18
N THR A 228 6.58 -19.12 -13.37
CA THR A 228 6.37 -18.80 -11.95
C THR A 228 6.13 -17.31 -11.70
N ASP A 229 6.26 -16.46 -12.72
CA ASP A 229 6.05 -15.02 -12.59
C ASP A 229 4.65 -14.66 -12.10
N PHE A 230 4.50 -13.54 -11.42
CA PHE A 230 3.18 -13.00 -11.10
C PHE A 230 3.24 -11.48 -10.97
N PRO A 231 2.09 -10.76 -11.05
CA PRO A 231 2.09 -9.32 -10.87
C PRO A 231 2.56 -8.96 -9.44
N VAL A 232 3.60 -8.13 -9.32
CA VAL A 232 4.15 -7.71 -8.02
C VAL A 232 3.77 -6.27 -7.68
N ALA A 233 3.70 -5.41 -8.69
CA ALA A 233 3.32 -4.01 -8.50
C ALA A 233 2.44 -3.51 -9.63
N MET A 234 1.53 -2.61 -9.28
CA MET A 234 0.71 -1.86 -10.22
C MET A 234 0.73 -0.38 -9.87
N GLN A 235 0.85 0.48 -10.87
CA GLN A 235 0.67 1.92 -10.75
C GLN A 235 -0.17 2.43 -11.91
N VAL A 236 -0.99 3.46 -11.67
CA VAL A 236 -1.78 4.10 -12.71
C VAL A 236 -1.23 5.51 -12.95
N ASN A 237 -0.84 5.78 -14.19
CA ASN A 237 -0.47 7.12 -14.60
C ASN A 237 -1.74 7.92 -14.91
N LYS A 238 -2.13 8.81 -13.99
CA LYS A 238 -3.33 9.65 -14.12
C LYS A 238 -3.29 10.56 -15.36
N LEU A 239 -2.11 11.10 -15.71
CA LEU A 239 -1.94 12.02 -16.85
C LEU A 239 -2.11 11.30 -18.19
N LYS A 240 -1.49 10.13 -18.33
CA LYS A 240 -1.50 9.36 -19.57
C LYS A 240 -2.63 8.32 -19.65
N LYS A 241 -3.41 8.14 -18.57
CA LYS A 241 -4.46 7.11 -18.44
C LYS A 241 -3.92 5.71 -18.74
N GLN A 242 -2.72 5.41 -18.24
CA GLN A 242 -2.01 4.15 -18.48
C GLN A 242 -1.87 3.33 -17.18
N VAL A 243 -2.05 2.02 -17.28
CA VAL A 243 -1.77 1.08 -16.18
C VAL A 243 -0.40 0.45 -16.43
N CYS A 244 0.51 0.60 -15.46
CA CYS A 244 1.80 -0.05 -15.46
C CYS A 244 1.76 -1.25 -14.51
N ILE A 245 2.13 -2.44 -14.99
CA ILE A 245 2.22 -3.68 -14.21
C ILE A 245 3.66 -4.16 -14.27
N LEU A 246 4.23 -4.49 -13.13
CA LEU A 246 5.53 -5.17 -13.01
C LEU A 246 5.29 -6.59 -12.54
N SER A 247 5.92 -7.57 -13.20
CA SER A 247 5.95 -8.97 -12.78
C SER A 247 7.36 -9.37 -12.32
N SER A 248 7.43 -10.38 -11.46
CA SER A 248 8.69 -11.00 -11.05
C SER A 248 8.49 -12.50 -10.89
N PRO A 249 9.52 -13.33 -11.15
CA PRO A 249 9.55 -14.71 -10.71
C PRO A 249 9.60 -14.80 -9.19
N LEU A 250 9.18 -15.97 -8.69
CA LEU A 250 9.45 -16.46 -7.33
C LEU A 250 10.95 -16.63 -7.09
#